data_AF-A0A7C4IPG7-F1
#
_entry.id   AF-A0A7C4IPG7-F1
#
_cell.length_a   1.000
_cell.length_b   1.000
_cell.length_c   1.000
_cell.angle_alpha   90.00
_cell.angle_beta   90.00
_cell.angle_gamma   90.00
#
_symmetry.space_group_name_H-M   'P 1'
#
loop_
_entity.id
_entity.type
_entity.pdbx_description
1 polymer ?
#
loop_
_entity_poly.entity_id
_entity_poly.type
_entity_poly.pdbx_seq_one_letter_code
_entity_poly.pdbx_strand_id
1 'polypeptide(L)'
;MELSRKLSNYLRYHAEYYGEDGTFIPDPWRLRDFGGPHFHAHTIGLLSMIEYALAAQDKEFLQFCLRSYEWGKTKGLGSDLIGFFPENISPDCKTVETCEVADMIAIALKLSQAGVADCWDDADRWIRNQFFENQLTETEWIYELAAQQPPRPKLEYNETSNRVAERNLGAFASWAPANEFGTGIMHCCTGNAARAVYYIWDSILAHENGTLWLNLLMNRASRWADVYSHIPYEGKVELKIKRDLNLVMIRVPQWINSGDASVQLQVNGSSKAVKWEGRYIDCGKVVTGDRIMLTFPISITTVKETIGGVPYTLTLKGNTVIKIDPPGKHGALFNREYYSGSRAPMRTVERFVSDTDIHW
;
A
#
# COMPACT_ATOMS: atom_id res chain seq x y z
N MET A 1 -17.97 -22.14 6.30
CA MET A 1 -17.54 -22.54 4.94
C MET A 1 -18.66 -22.51 3.91
N GLU A 2 -19.78 -23.22 4.09
CA GLU A 2 -20.83 -23.33 3.05
C GLU A 2 -21.46 -22.01 2.59
N LEU A 3 -21.77 -21.09 3.53
CA LEU A 3 -22.31 -19.77 3.18
C LEU A 3 -21.32 -18.95 2.34
N SER A 4 -20.05 -18.91 2.78
CA SER A 4 -18.97 -18.19 2.07
C SER A 4 -18.77 -18.75 0.67
N ARG A 5 -18.78 -20.08 0.49
CA ARG A 5 -18.76 -20.72 -0.82
C ARG A 5 -19.89 -20.25 -1.73
N LYS A 6 -21.13 -20.25 -1.22
CA LYS A 6 -22.31 -19.81 -2.00
C LYS A 6 -22.21 -18.34 -2.41
N LEU A 7 -21.77 -17.46 -1.50
CA LEU A 7 -21.60 -16.03 -1.79
C LEU A 7 -20.47 -15.79 -2.80
N SER A 8 -19.31 -16.44 -2.65
CA SER A 8 -18.20 -16.33 -3.60
C SER A 8 -18.59 -16.85 -4.98
N ASN A 9 -19.26 -18.00 -5.06
CA ASN A 9 -19.77 -18.54 -6.33
C ASN A 9 -20.82 -17.60 -6.95
N TYR A 10 -21.69 -17.00 -6.14
CA TYR A 10 -22.65 -16.03 -6.64
C TYR A 10 -21.95 -14.80 -7.24
N LEU A 11 -21.01 -14.19 -6.51
CA LEU A 11 -20.24 -13.04 -7.00
C LEU A 11 -19.50 -13.35 -8.31
N ARG A 12 -18.86 -14.52 -8.40
CA ARG A 12 -18.09 -14.92 -9.56
C ARG A 12 -18.94 -15.31 -10.77
N TYR A 13 -20.00 -16.10 -10.57
CA TYR A 13 -20.69 -16.79 -11.67
C TYR A 13 -22.11 -16.27 -11.96
N HIS A 14 -22.71 -15.51 -11.05
CA HIS A 14 -24.14 -15.16 -11.12
C HIS A 14 -24.44 -13.67 -10.97
N ALA A 15 -23.57 -12.91 -10.30
CA ALA A 15 -23.76 -11.48 -10.09
C ALA A 15 -23.47 -10.64 -11.34
N GLU A 16 -22.91 -11.24 -12.40
CA GLU A 16 -22.47 -10.56 -13.63
C GLU A 16 -21.51 -9.39 -13.33
N TYR A 17 -20.72 -9.53 -12.26
CA TYR A 17 -19.82 -8.50 -11.76
C TYR A 17 -18.40 -8.63 -12.33
N TYR A 18 -18.06 -9.84 -12.78
CA TYR A 18 -16.77 -10.15 -13.37
C TYR A 18 -16.95 -10.95 -14.65
N GLY A 19 -16.18 -10.64 -15.69
CA GLY A 19 -16.07 -11.49 -16.88
C GLY A 19 -15.25 -12.74 -16.57
N GLU A 20 -15.37 -13.78 -17.42
CA GLU A 20 -14.60 -15.02 -17.27
C GLU A 20 -13.07 -14.79 -17.30
N ASP A 21 -12.65 -13.72 -17.99
CA ASP A 21 -11.27 -13.26 -18.10
C ASP A 21 -10.80 -12.40 -16.91
N GLY A 22 -11.69 -12.11 -15.94
CA GLY A 22 -11.43 -11.28 -14.77
C GLY A 22 -11.71 -9.78 -14.96
N THR A 23 -12.26 -9.38 -16.11
CA THR A 23 -12.71 -7.99 -16.34
C THR A 23 -13.77 -7.56 -15.33
N PHE A 24 -13.75 -6.29 -14.89
CA PHE A 24 -14.82 -5.73 -14.05
C PHE A 24 -15.99 -5.29 -14.94
N ILE A 25 -17.19 -5.78 -14.61
CA ILE A 25 -18.41 -5.50 -15.39
C ILE A 25 -19.23 -4.44 -14.65
N PRO A 26 -19.56 -3.31 -15.28
CA PRO A 26 -20.33 -2.27 -14.61
C PRO A 26 -21.80 -2.65 -14.43
N ASP A 27 -22.38 -2.31 -13.28
CA ASP A 27 -23.84 -2.34 -13.12
C ASP A 27 -24.50 -1.39 -14.14
N PRO A 28 -25.66 -1.73 -14.73
CA PRO A 28 -26.30 -0.90 -15.75
C PRO A 28 -26.58 0.55 -15.31
N TRP A 29 -26.98 0.77 -14.06
CA TRP A 29 -27.20 2.13 -13.54
C TRP A 29 -25.87 2.87 -13.33
N ARG A 30 -24.80 2.18 -12.90
CA ARG A 30 -23.47 2.77 -12.70
C ARG A 30 -22.87 3.17 -14.03
N LEU A 31 -23.00 2.33 -15.05
CA LEU A 31 -22.56 2.67 -16.40
C LEU A 31 -23.25 3.95 -16.91
N ARG A 32 -24.56 4.08 -16.69
CA ARG A 32 -25.33 5.27 -17.11
C ARG A 32 -24.91 6.54 -16.37
N ASP A 33 -24.72 6.45 -15.05
CA ASP A 33 -24.59 7.64 -14.20
C ASP A 33 -23.12 8.01 -13.91
N PHE A 34 -22.19 7.06 -14.01
CA PHE A 34 -20.77 7.21 -13.65
C PHE A 34 -19.80 6.73 -14.75
N GLY A 35 -20.31 6.15 -15.84
CA GLY A 35 -19.53 5.81 -17.02
C GLY A 35 -18.68 4.55 -16.91
N GLY A 36 -18.76 3.79 -15.82
CA GLY A 36 -17.98 2.55 -15.67
C GLY A 36 -18.10 1.84 -14.32
N PRO A 37 -17.36 0.72 -14.15
CA PRO A 37 -17.34 -0.07 -12.91
C PRO A 37 -16.88 0.74 -11.71
N HIS A 38 -17.53 0.58 -10.55
CA HIS A 38 -17.05 1.12 -9.26
C HIS A 38 -15.95 0.21 -8.71
N PHE A 39 -14.72 0.70 -8.65
CA PHE A 39 -13.53 -0.11 -8.43
C PHE A 39 -13.55 -0.76 -7.04
N HIS A 40 -13.81 0.01 -5.98
CA HIS A 40 -13.87 -0.51 -4.60
C HIS A 40 -14.88 -1.65 -4.47
N ALA A 41 -16.07 -1.52 -5.06
CA ALA A 41 -17.09 -2.57 -4.97
C ALA A 41 -16.62 -3.89 -5.64
N HIS A 42 -15.82 -3.80 -6.70
CA HIS A 42 -15.18 -4.97 -7.32
C HIS A 42 -14.02 -5.52 -6.49
N THR A 43 -13.17 -4.67 -5.94
CA THR A 43 -11.98 -5.13 -5.19
C THR A 43 -12.32 -5.70 -3.82
N ILE A 44 -13.34 -5.18 -3.13
CA ILE A 44 -13.78 -5.76 -1.85
C ILE A 44 -14.42 -7.13 -2.04
N GLY A 45 -15.17 -7.32 -3.14
CA GLY A 45 -15.67 -8.63 -3.55
C GLY A 45 -14.53 -9.59 -3.87
N LEU A 46 -13.52 -9.12 -4.60
CA LEU A 46 -12.33 -9.89 -4.94
C LEU A 46 -11.53 -10.32 -3.71
N LEU A 47 -11.30 -9.40 -2.77
CA LEU A 47 -10.65 -9.69 -1.50
C LEU A 47 -11.40 -10.76 -0.70
N SER A 48 -12.73 -10.66 -0.62
CA SER A 48 -13.59 -11.64 0.06
C SER A 48 -13.52 -13.02 -0.61
N MET A 49 -13.47 -13.06 -1.95
CA MET A 49 -13.31 -14.31 -2.71
C MET A 49 -11.95 -14.95 -2.49
N ILE A 50 -10.87 -14.17 -2.36
CA ILE A 50 -9.52 -14.68 -2.03
C ILE A 50 -9.53 -15.34 -0.65
N GLU A 51 -10.11 -14.70 0.36
CA GLU A 51 -10.18 -15.28 1.72
C GLU A 51 -10.92 -16.61 1.72
N TYR A 52 -12.05 -16.70 1.01
CA TYR A 52 -12.74 -17.96 0.78
C TYR A 52 -11.84 -19.00 0.10
N ALA A 53 -11.21 -18.64 -1.02
CA ALA A 53 -10.46 -19.57 -1.84
C ALA A 53 -9.21 -20.10 -1.13
N LEU A 54 -8.55 -19.26 -0.31
CA LEU A 54 -7.46 -19.69 0.58
C LEU A 54 -7.97 -20.71 1.62
N ALA A 55 -9.08 -20.41 2.29
CA ALA A 55 -9.66 -21.31 3.30
C ALA A 55 -10.15 -22.64 2.69
N ALA A 56 -10.63 -22.63 1.45
CA ALA A 56 -11.07 -23.81 0.72
C ALA A 56 -9.94 -24.53 -0.03
N GLN A 57 -8.73 -23.96 -0.07
CA GLN A 57 -7.60 -24.41 -0.90
C GLN A 57 -7.96 -24.51 -2.40
N ASP A 58 -8.83 -23.62 -2.86
CA ASP A 58 -9.35 -23.60 -4.23
C ASP A 58 -8.40 -22.82 -5.15
N LYS A 59 -7.44 -23.55 -5.73
CA LYS A 59 -6.41 -22.96 -6.60
C LYS A 59 -6.98 -22.33 -7.86
N GLU A 60 -8.03 -22.90 -8.43
CA GLU A 60 -8.63 -22.36 -9.66
C GLU A 60 -9.30 -21.01 -9.36
N PHE A 61 -10.00 -20.93 -8.23
CA PHE A 61 -10.60 -19.70 -7.76
C PHE A 61 -9.55 -18.62 -7.45
N LEU A 62 -8.44 -19.00 -6.80
CA LEU A 62 -7.31 -18.07 -6.58
C LEU A 62 -6.72 -17.54 -7.89
N GLN A 63 -6.60 -18.39 -8.91
CA GLN A 63 -6.11 -17.97 -10.24
C GLN A 63 -7.09 -17.02 -10.93
N PHE A 64 -8.40 -17.22 -10.79
CA PHE A 64 -9.39 -16.25 -11.25
C PHE A 64 -9.25 -14.90 -10.52
N CYS A 65 -9.06 -14.95 -9.20
CA CYS A 65 -8.88 -13.73 -8.42
C CYS A 65 -7.60 -12.97 -8.84
N LEU A 66 -6.50 -13.70 -9.05
CA LEU A 66 -5.24 -13.13 -9.56
C LEU A 66 -5.43 -12.45 -10.92
N ARG A 67 -6.14 -13.10 -11.88
CA ARG A 67 -6.42 -12.48 -13.19
C ARG A 67 -7.21 -11.19 -13.04
N SER A 68 -8.20 -11.16 -12.16
CA SER A 68 -9.03 -9.98 -11.91
C SER A 68 -8.23 -8.84 -11.26
N TYR A 69 -7.32 -9.17 -10.34
CA TYR A 69 -6.38 -8.22 -9.73
C TYR A 69 -5.44 -7.61 -10.77
N GLU A 70 -4.79 -8.44 -11.59
CA GLU A 70 -3.88 -7.96 -12.65
C GLU A 70 -4.62 -7.14 -13.72
N TRP A 71 -5.87 -7.51 -14.03
CA TRP A 71 -6.71 -6.70 -14.89
C TRP A 71 -6.91 -5.32 -14.26
N GLY A 72 -7.42 -5.23 -13.03
CA GLY A 72 -7.76 -3.97 -12.34
C GLY A 72 -6.59 -2.99 -12.23
N LYS A 73 -5.35 -3.47 -12.00
CA LYS A 73 -4.14 -2.64 -11.87
C LYS A 73 -3.91 -1.65 -13.02
N THR A 74 -4.38 -1.97 -14.22
CA THR A 74 -4.00 -1.27 -15.45
C THR A 74 -5.15 -0.52 -16.12
N LYS A 75 -6.26 -0.28 -15.40
CA LYS A 75 -7.51 0.23 -16.01
C LYS A 75 -7.83 1.66 -15.65
N GLY A 76 -8.65 2.25 -16.52
CA GLY A 76 -9.11 3.63 -16.40
C GLY A 76 -7.95 4.62 -16.49
N LEU A 77 -8.12 5.76 -15.84
CA LEU A 77 -7.10 6.80 -15.72
C LEU A 77 -6.19 6.59 -14.49
N GLY A 78 -5.93 5.32 -14.17
CA GLY A 78 -5.13 4.86 -13.03
C GLY A 78 -3.62 5.07 -13.19
N SER A 79 -2.88 4.79 -12.12
CA SER A 79 -1.43 4.69 -12.07
C SER A 79 -1.00 3.59 -11.11
N ASP A 80 -0.55 2.47 -11.69
CA ASP A 80 0.10 1.37 -10.95
C ASP A 80 1.42 1.79 -10.29
N LEU A 81 2.04 2.87 -10.79
CA LEU A 81 3.29 3.39 -10.25
C LEU A 81 3.12 3.94 -8.84
N ILE A 82 2.00 4.62 -8.56
CA ILE A 82 1.76 5.29 -7.27
C ILE A 82 0.62 4.66 -6.47
N GLY A 83 -0.15 3.74 -7.05
CA GLY A 83 -1.33 3.16 -6.41
C GLY A 83 -2.55 4.06 -6.51
N PHE A 84 -2.69 4.78 -7.62
CA PHE A 84 -3.89 5.52 -7.95
C PHE A 84 -4.78 4.62 -8.79
N PHE A 85 -5.89 4.16 -8.23
CA PHE A 85 -6.94 3.51 -9.01
C PHE A 85 -8.13 4.45 -9.04
N PRO A 86 -8.83 4.62 -10.17
CA PRO A 86 -9.92 5.57 -10.25
C PRO A 86 -11.19 4.98 -9.64
N GLU A 87 -11.89 5.76 -8.78
CA GLU A 87 -13.09 5.30 -8.07
C GLU A 87 -14.09 4.62 -9.03
N ASN A 88 -14.27 5.21 -10.21
CA ASN A 88 -14.96 4.57 -11.32
C ASN A 88 -13.99 4.39 -12.49
N ILE A 89 -13.97 3.21 -13.10
CA ILE A 89 -13.19 2.94 -14.31
C ILE A 89 -13.91 3.59 -15.50
N SER A 90 -13.78 4.92 -15.60
CA SER A 90 -14.38 5.74 -16.66
C SER A 90 -13.42 6.84 -17.13
N PRO A 91 -13.59 7.37 -18.36
CA PRO A 91 -12.71 8.41 -18.91
C PRO A 91 -12.77 9.76 -18.16
N ASP A 92 -13.78 9.96 -17.32
CA ASP A 92 -14.01 11.23 -16.64
C ASP A 92 -13.66 11.18 -15.14
N CYS A 93 -13.33 10.01 -14.60
CA CYS A 93 -12.96 9.87 -13.19
C CYS A 93 -11.53 10.37 -12.95
N LYS A 94 -11.41 11.42 -12.12
CA LYS A 94 -10.13 12.09 -11.82
C LYS A 94 -9.67 11.89 -10.38
N THR A 95 -10.39 11.08 -9.62
CA THR A 95 -10.19 10.90 -8.19
C THR A 95 -10.00 9.43 -7.83
N VAL A 96 -9.24 9.20 -6.77
CA VAL A 96 -9.08 7.91 -6.11
C VAL A 96 -9.85 7.92 -4.79
N GLU A 97 -10.59 6.84 -4.54
CA GLU A 97 -11.20 6.48 -3.27
C GLU A 97 -10.21 5.63 -2.47
N THR A 98 -9.78 6.04 -1.27
CA THR A 98 -8.76 5.25 -0.54
C THR A 98 -9.15 3.79 -0.27
N CYS A 99 -10.45 3.48 -0.21
CA CYS A 99 -10.92 2.10 -0.09
C CYS A 99 -10.34 1.16 -1.17
N GLU A 100 -10.27 1.60 -2.42
CA GLU A 100 -9.83 0.75 -3.52
C GLU A 100 -8.31 0.50 -3.46
N VAL A 101 -7.54 1.52 -3.03
CA VAL A 101 -6.10 1.40 -2.78
C VAL A 101 -5.86 0.42 -1.64
N ALA A 102 -6.66 0.53 -0.57
CA ALA A 102 -6.60 -0.34 0.59
C ALA A 102 -6.89 -1.81 0.22
N ASP A 103 -7.90 -2.04 -0.62
CA ASP A 103 -8.25 -3.37 -1.10
C ASP A 103 -7.15 -3.96 -1.99
N MET A 104 -6.62 -3.18 -2.93
CA MET A 104 -5.56 -3.63 -3.83
C MET A 104 -4.31 -4.02 -3.04
N ILE A 105 -3.92 -3.22 -2.04
CA ILE A 105 -2.84 -3.58 -1.11
C ILE A 105 -3.18 -4.89 -0.38
N ALA A 106 -4.37 -5.02 0.20
CA ALA A 106 -4.75 -6.23 0.92
C ALA A 106 -4.72 -7.49 0.02
N ILE A 107 -5.19 -7.37 -1.22
CA ILE A 107 -5.14 -8.44 -2.23
C ILE A 107 -3.69 -8.80 -2.55
N ALA A 108 -2.84 -7.82 -2.86
CA ALA A 108 -1.44 -8.03 -3.18
C ALA A 108 -0.70 -8.76 -2.05
N LEU A 109 -0.91 -8.33 -0.81
CA LEU A 109 -0.32 -8.95 0.38
C LEU A 109 -0.79 -10.40 0.54
N LYS A 110 -2.11 -10.67 0.47
CA LYS A 110 -2.66 -12.03 0.64
C LYS A 110 -2.23 -12.99 -0.47
N LEU A 111 -2.21 -12.54 -1.73
CA LEU A 111 -1.71 -13.34 -2.86
C LEU A 111 -0.22 -13.69 -2.69
N SER A 112 0.58 -12.75 -2.18
CA SER A 112 2.00 -12.93 -1.94
C SER A 112 2.30 -13.85 -0.76
N GLN A 113 1.60 -13.68 0.35
CA GLN A 113 1.71 -14.54 1.53
C GLN A 113 1.29 -15.98 1.22
N ALA A 114 0.28 -16.17 0.39
CA ALA A 114 -0.19 -17.49 -0.04
C ALA A 114 0.69 -18.16 -1.10
N GLY A 115 1.72 -17.46 -1.61
CA GLY A 115 2.57 -17.97 -2.69
C GLY A 115 1.85 -18.15 -4.03
N VAL A 116 0.72 -17.44 -4.24
CA VAL A 116 -0.06 -17.49 -5.48
C VAL A 116 0.61 -16.65 -6.57
N ALA A 117 1.13 -15.48 -6.21
CA ALA A 117 1.89 -14.57 -7.07
C ALA A 117 2.84 -13.69 -6.24
N ASP A 118 3.92 -13.18 -6.82
CA ASP A 118 4.85 -12.28 -6.14
C ASP A 118 4.43 -10.80 -6.29
N CYS A 119 3.43 -10.37 -5.51
CA CYS A 119 2.86 -9.01 -5.58
C CYS A 119 3.41 -8.06 -4.50
N TRP A 120 4.51 -8.44 -3.82
CA TRP A 120 5.12 -7.64 -2.75
C TRP A 120 5.55 -6.24 -3.22
N ASP A 121 6.07 -6.14 -4.44
CA ASP A 121 6.56 -4.88 -4.98
C ASP A 121 5.43 -3.93 -5.42
N ASP A 122 4.27 -4.48 -5.80
CA ASP A 122 3.05 -3.70 -6.03
C ASP A 122 2.62 -3.02 -4.72
N ALA A 123 2.50 -3.81 -3.64
CA ALA A 123 2.18 -3.29 -2.32
C ALA A 123 3.20 -2.23 -1.86
N ASP A 124 4.50 -2.48 -2.00
CA ASP A 124 5.54 -1.51 -1.60
C ASP A 124 5.38 -0.16 -2.32
N ARG A 125 5.10 -0.15 -3.64
CA ARG A 125 4.85 1.08 -4.40
C ARG A 125 3.64 1.85 -3.85
N TRP A 126 2.52 1.18 -3.66
CA TRP A 126 1.26 1.84 -3.32
C TRP A 126 1.24 2.32 -1.87
N ILE A 127 1.82 1.54 -0.95
CA ILE A 127 1.95 1.89 0.47
C ILE A 127 2.77 3.19 0.62
N ARG A 128 3.91 3.29 -0.06
CA ARG A 128 4.81 4.45 0.04
C ARG A 128 4.27 5.71 -0.61
N ASN A 129 3.24 5.58 -1.44
CA ASN A 129 2.71 6.66 -2.25
C ASN A 129 1.24 6.90 -1.89
N GLN A 130 0.30 6.64 -2.79
CA GLN A 130 -1.07 7.12 -2.66
C GLN A 130 -1.74 6.73 -1.35
N PHE A 131 -1.48 5.52 -0.82
CA PHE A 131 -2.17 5.03 0.36
C PHE A 131 -1.95 5.91 1.61
N PHE A 132 -0.69 6.13 2.01
CA PHE A 132 -0.39 6.95 3.18
C PHE A 132 -0.47 8.46 2.89
N GLU A 133 -0.26 8.89 1.65
CA GLU A 133 -0.50 10.30 1.27
C GLU A 133 -1.98 10.68 1.40
N ASN A 134 -2.90 9.73 1.22
CA ASN A 134 -4.33 9.97 1.43
C ASN A 134 -4.72 10.11 2.91
N GLN A 135 -3.80 9.96 3.87
CA GLN A 135 -4.10 10.16 5.29
C GLN A 135 -4.02 11.65 5.67
N LEU A 136 -5.03 12.15 6.37
CA LEU A 136 -5.05 13.54 6.86
C LEU A 136 -4.10 13.67 8.06
N THR A 137 -2.93 14.27 7.85
CA THR A 137 -1.96 14.51 8.93
C THR A 137 -1.85 15.97 9.36
N GLU A 138 -2.40 16.89 8.55
CA GLU A 138 -2.41 18.33 8.78
C GLU A 138 -3.78 18.89 8.40
N THR A 139 -4.26 19.89 9.13
CA THR A 139 -5.67 20.34 9.06
C THR A 139 -5.82 21.82 8.71
N GLU A 140 -4.74 22.57 8.77
CA GLU A 140 -4.70 24.03 8.65
C GLU A 140 -5.25 24.50 7.29
N TRP A 141 -4.86 23.80 6.21
CA TRP A 141 -5.31 24.09 4.84
C TRP A 141 -6.84 23.99 4.67
N ILE A 142 -7.54 23.22 5.51
CA ILE A 142 -9.01 23.10 5.47
C ILE A 142 -9.64 24.42 5.88
N TYR A 143 -9.09 25.09 6.89
CA TYR A 143 -9.58 26.39 7.34
C TYR A 143 -9.27 27.50 6.35
N GLU A 144 -8.10 27.47 5.71
CA GLU A 144 -7.74 28.39 4.63
C GLU A 144 -8.67 28.26 3.42
N LEU A 145 -9.04 27.02 3.07
CA LEU A 145 -10.00 26.74 2.02
C LEU A 145 -11.40 27.22 2.42
N ALA A 146 -11.85 26.92 3.64
CA ALA A 146 -13.17 27.29 4.14
C ALA A 146 -13.36 28.81 4.19
N ALA A 147 -12.32 29.58 4.52
CA ALA A 147 -12.36 31.05 4.54
C ALA A 147 -12.62 31.68 3.16
N GLN A 148 -12.37 30.94 2.07
CA GLN A 148 -12.62 31.38 0.70
C GLN A 148 -14.03 31.00 0.19
N GLN A 149 -14.79 30.23 0.97
CA GLN A 149 -16.13 29.79 0.59
C GLN A 149 -17.20 30.75 1.10
N PRO A 150 -18.36 30.85 0.42
CA PRO A 150 -19.48 31.63 0.93
C PRO A 150 -19.94 31.10 2.29
N PRO A 151 -20.26 31.97 3.26
CA PRO A 151 -20.72 31.54 4.56
C PRO A 151 -22.03 30.77 4.43
N ARG A 152 -22.11 29.59 5.05
CA ARG A 152 -23.35 28.82 5.14
C ARG A 152 -24.14 29.30 6.37
N PRO A 153 -25.30 29.97 6.19
CA PRO A 153 -25.97 30.68 7.28
C PRO A 153 -26.66 29.75 8.28
N LYS A 154 -26.94 28.50 7.91
CA LYS A 154 -27.60 27.52 8.76
C LYS A 154 -27.07 26.12 8.47
N LEU A 155 -26.68 25.42 9.54
CA LEU A 155 -26.39 23.98 9.51
C LEU A 155 -27.70 23.21 9.60
N GLU A 156 -27.79 22.09 8.89
CA GLU A 156 -28.90 21.14 9.04
C GLU A 156 -28.78 20.37 10.36
N TYR A 157 -29.87 19.73 10.80
CA TYR A 157 -29.94 19.03 12.08
C TYR A 157 -28.91 17.89 12.24
N ASN A 158 -28.40 17.37 11.12
CA ASN A 158 -27.43 16.28 11.02
C ASN A 158 -26.01 16.77 10.67
N GLU A 159 -25.74 18.07 10.78
CA GLU A 159 -24.46 18.69 10.45
C GLU A 159 -23.82 19.36 11.67
N THR A 160 -22.50 19.51 11.64
CA THR A 160 -21.74 20.27 12.63
C THR A 160 -20.57 20.98 11.97
N SER A 161 -20.26 22.19 12.41
CA SER A 161 -19.01 22.91 12.08
C SER A 161 -17.99 22.86 13.22
N ASN A 162 -18.31 22.18 14.33
CA ASN A 162 -17.48 22.16 15.52
C ASN A 162 -16.25 21.27 15.31
N ARG A 163 -15.09 21.91 15.10
CA ARG A 163 -13.78 21.26 14.99
C ARG A 163 -13.75 20.13 13.97
N VAL A 164 -14.42 20.31 12.84
CA VAL A 164 -14.58 19.25 11.81
C VAL A 164 -13.22 18.78 11.32
N ALA A 165 -12.27 19.70 11.10
CA ALA A 165 -10.94 19.37 10.62
C ALA A 165 -10.18 18.50 11.63
N GLU A 166 -10.10 18.91 12.91
CA GLU A 166 -9.34 18.17 13.93
C GLU A 166 -10.01 16.84 14.29
N ARG A 167 -11.35 16.76 14.22
CA ARG A 167 -12.09 15.52 14.45
C ARG A 167 -11.88 14.47 13.35
N ASN A 168 -11.35 14.89 12.21
CA ASN A 168 -10.99 14.02 11.08
C ASN A 168 -9.48 13.81 10.95
N LEU A 169 -8.65 14.33 11.88
CA LEU A 169 -7.22 14.08 11.86
C LEU A 169 -6.96 12.56 11.94
N GLY A 170 -6.16 12.05 11.01
CA GLY A 170 -5.86 10.63 10.84
C GLY A 170 -6.86 9.86 9.97
N ALA A 171 -7.97 10.47 9.55
CA ALA A 171 -8.88 9.89 8.57
C ALA A 171 -8.27 9.89 7.15
N PHE A 172 -8.88 9.16 6.22
CA PHE A 172 -8.38 9.01 4.87
C PHE A 172 -9.32 9.68 3.86
N ALA A 173 -8.74 10.28 2.83
CA ALA A 173 -9.45 10.94 1.73
C ALA A 173 -10.36 9.98 0.96
N SER A 174 -11.49 10.48 0.49
CA SER A 174 -12.44 9.68 -0.32
C SER A 174 -12.46 10.02 -1.79
N TRP A 175 -12.05 11.21 -2.17
CA TRP A 175 -11.98 11.63 -3.56
C TRP A 175 -10.75 12.50 -3.76
N ALA A 176 -9.58 11.93 -3.52
CA ALA A 176 -8.31 12.61 -3.73
C ALA A 176 -7.99 12.62 -5.23
N PRO A 177 -7.72 13.77 -5.86
CA PRO A 177 -6.94 13.80 -7.09
C PRO A 177 -5.53 13.27 -6.83
N ALA A 178 -4.75 13.03 -7.90
CA ALA A 178 -3.45 12.38 -7.79
C ALA A 178 -2.42 13.11 -6.92
N ASN A 179 -2.58 14.41 -6.65
CA ASN A 179 -1.58 15.21 -5.92
C ASN A 179 -2.20 16.18 -4.88
N GLU A 180 -3.44 15.93 -4.44
CA GLU A 180 -4.13 16.77 -3.46
C GLU A 180 -5.15 15.94 -2.68
N PHE A 181 -5.39 16.27 -1.41
CA PHE A 181 -6.25 15.49 -0.50
C PHE A 181 -7.70 15.39 -0.99
N GLY A 182 -8.14 16.32 -1.83
CA GLY A 182 -9.48 16.32 -2.42
C GLY A 182 -10.55 16.95 -1.54
N THR A 183 -11.80 16.63 -1.84
CA THR A 183 -12.96 17.43 -1.41
C THR A 183 -13.73 16.86 -0.22
N GLY A 184 -13.38 15.69 0.30
CA GLY A 184 -14.12 15.10 1.41
C GLY A 184 -13.60 13.78 1.95
N ILE A 185 -14.20 13.40 3.07
CA ILE A 185 -13.99 12.15 3.78
C ILE A 185 -15.34 11.47 3.94
N MET A 186 -15.48 10.30 3.32
CA MET A 186 -16.46 9.28 3.63
C MET A 186 -15.78 8.26 4.54
N HIS A 187 -16.37 8.00 5.69
CA HIS A 187 -15.74 7.15 6.69
C HIS A 187 -15.63 5.66 6.32
N CYS A 188 -16.17 5.22 5.18
CA CYS A 188 -15.80 3.92 4.60
C CYS A 188 -14.29 3.84 4.35
N CYS A 189 -13.69 4.91 3.78
CA CYS A 189 -12.26 5.01 3.53
C CYS A 189 -11.46 4.93 4.83
N THR A 190 -11.88 5.66 5.86
CA THR A 190 -11.24 5.59 7.18
C THR A 190 -11.27 4.17 7.75
N GLY A 191 -12.43 3.50 7.71
CA GLY A 191 -12.58 2.15 8.25
C GLY A 191 -11.75 1.12 7.47
N ASN A 192 -11.83 1.15 6.15
CA ASN A 192 -11.12 0.19 5.30
C ASN A 192 -9.59 0.41 5.34
N ALA A 193 -9.14 1.65 5.26
CA ALA A 193 -7.72 1.99 5.34
C ALA A 193 -7.12 1.62 6.70
N ALA A 194 -7.83 1.84 7.81
CA ALA A 194 -7.35 1.44 9.14
C ALA A 194 -7.09 -0.08 9.22
N ARG A 195 -7.95 -0.89 8.60
CA ARG A 195 -7.73 -2.34 8.47
C ARG A 195 -6.52 -2.66 7.58
N ALA A 196 -6.36 -1.97 6.46
CA ALA A 196 -5.20 -2.16 5.58
C ALA A 196 -3.88 -1.78 6.26
N VAL A 197 -3.85 -0.75 7.12
CA VAL A 197 -2.67 -0.42 7.94
C VAL A 197 -2.23 -1.62 8.78
N TYR A 198 -3.19 -2.37 9.35
CA TYR A 198 -2.87 -3.60 10.08
C TYR A 198 -2.28 -4.68 9.15
N TYR A 199 -2.89 -4.94 7.99
CA TYR A 199 -2.35 -5.91 7.03
C TYR A 199 -0.94 -5.56 6.58
N ILE A 200 -0.68 -4.27 6.32
CA ILE A 200 0.66 -3.79 5.99
C ILE A 200 1.61 -4.08 7.15
N TRP A 201 1.27 -3.63 8.37
CA TRP A 201 2.09 -3.82 9.57
C TRP A 201 2.44 -5.29 9.79
N ASP A 202 1.44 -6.17 9.73
CA ASP A 202 1.61 -7.61 9.92
C ASP A 202 2.48 -8.21 8.82
N SER A 203 2.30 -7.78 7.57
CA SER A 203 3.02 -8.31 6.42
C SER A 203 4.49 -7.86 6.30
N ILE A 204 4.92 -6.81 7.03
CA ILE A 204 6.33 -6.36 7.02
C ILE A 204 7.28 -7.52 7.34
N LEU A 205 6.96 -8.32 8.37
CA LEU A 205 7.71 -9.48 8.81
C LEU A 205 6.79 -10.70 8.85
N ALA A 206 7.29 -11.84 8.37
CA ALA A 206 6.71 -13.15 8.67
C ALA A 206 7.72 -13.98 9.45
N HIS A 207 7.25 -14.82 10.37
CA HIS A 207 8.13 -15.72 11.10
C HIS A 207 7.47 -17.08 11.31
N GLU A 208 8.16 -18.12 10.88
CA GLU A 208 7.69 -19.50 10.98
C GLU A 208 8.88 -20.43 11.19
N ASN A 209 8.77 -21.39 12.13
CA ASN A 209 9.75 -22.45 12.36
C ASN A 209 11.22 -21.96 12.50
N GLY A 210 11.42 -20.77 13.08
CA GLY A 210 12.73 -20.17 13.31
C GLY A 210 13.31 -19.42 12.11
N THR A 211 12.56 -19.31 11.02
CA THR A 211 12.88 -18.45 9.88
C THR A 211 12.14 -17.13 10.00
N LEU A 212 12.83 -16.01 9.81
CA LEU A 212 12.25 -14.66 9.75
C LEU A 212 12.38 -14.13 8.32
N TRP A 213 11.27 -13.75 7.70
CA TRP A 213 11.24 -13.03 6.43
C TRP A 213 10.93 -11.56 6.68
N LEU A 214 11.73 -10.68 6.11
CA LEU A 214 11.45 -9.25 5.97
C LEU A 214 10.95 -9.00 4.54
N ASN A 215 9.63 -8.86 4.40
CA ASN A 215 8.98 -8.76 3.09
C ASN A 215 8.90 -7.31 2.60
N LEU A 216 8.64 -6.36 3.51
CA LEU A 216 8.57 -4.93 3.20
C LEU A 216 9.66 -4.19 3.97
N LEU A 217 10.49 -3.40 3.29
CA LEU A 217 11.58 -2.65 3.94
C LEU A 217 11.05 -1.39 4.63
N MET A 218 10.38 -1.59 5.77
CA MET A 218 9.73 -0.55 6.58
C MET A 218 10.09 -0.72 8.06
N ASN A 219 10.05 0.38 8.82
CA ASN A 219 10.33 0.36 10.25
C ASN A 219 9.28 -0.48 11.00
N ARG A 220 9.72 -1.52 11.72
CA ARG A 220 8.87 -2.34 12.58
C ARG A 220 9.64 -2.80 13.81
N ALA A 221 9.03 -2.71 14.97
CA ALA A 221 9.47 -3.48 16.14
C ALA A 221 8.64 -4.77 16.21
N SER A 222 9.29 -5.88 16.52
CA SER A 222 8.63 -7.17 16.75
C SER A 222 9.30 -7.92 17.89
N ARG A 223 8.78 -9.08 18.27
CA ARG A 223 9.45 -9.94 19.26
C ARG A 223 10.74 -10.58 18.76
N TRP A 224 10.95 -10.63 17.45
CA TRP A 224 12.10 -11.31 16.82
C TRP A 224 13.22 -10.36 16.43
N ALA A 225 12.87 -9.20 15.89
CA ALA A 225 13.83 -8.19 15.46
C ALA A 225 13.24 -6.77 15.48
N ASP A 226 14.09 -5.76 15.65
CA ASP A 226 13.80 -4.39 15.28
C ASP A 226 14.32 -4.12 13.86
N VAL A 227 13.44 -3.66 12.99
CA VAL A 227 13.76 -3.23 11.62
C VAL A 227 13.92 -1.71 11.60
N TYR A 228 15.03 -1.28 11.01
CA TYR A 228 15.36 0.11 10.73
C TYR A 228 15.55 0.27 9.22
N SER A 229 14.50 0.71 8.54
CA SER A 229 14.58 1.04 7.11
C SER A 229 14.99 2.49 6.95
N HIS A 230 15.98 2.73 6.09
CA HIS A 230 16.47 4.07 5.75
C HIS A 230 15.92 4.54 4.39
N ILE A 231 15.09 3.74 3.74
CA ILE A 231 14.42 4.11 2.49
C ILE A 231 13.41 5.23 2.78
N PRO A 232 13.35 6.29 1.94
CA PRO A 232 14.07 6.45 0.67
C PRO A 232 15.39 7.24 0.78
N TYR A 233 15.82 7.70 1.96
CA TYR A 233 17.07 8.48 2.10
C TYR A 233 18.30 7.71 1.62
N GLU A 234 18.40 6.45 2.03
CA GLU A 234 19.51 5.55 1.74
C GLU A 234 18.95 4.19 1.30
N GLY A 235 19.64 3.52 0.38
CA GLY A 235 19.38 2.11 0.07
C GLY A 235 19.97 1.23 1.15
N LYS A 236 19.34 1.24 2.33
CA LYS A 236 19.83 0.55 3.53
C LYS A 236 18.67 0.09 4.41
N VAL A 237 18.81 -1.11 4.95
CA VAL A 237 17.99 -1.63 6.04
C VAL A 237 18.87 -2.32 7.08
N GLU A 238 18.56 -2.11 8.35
CA GLU A 238 19.25 -2.74 9.48
C GLU A 238 18.25 -3.53 10.32
N LEU A 239 18.66 -4.71 10.78
CA LEU A 239 17.90 -5.53 11.72
C LEU A 239 18.72 -5.70 13.00
N LYS A 240 18.10 -5.43 14.15
CA LYS A 240 18.63 -5.82 15.46
C LYS A 240 17.88 -7.03 15.97
N ILE A 241 18.57 -8.15 16.13
CA ILE A 241 17.98 -9.45 16.48
C ILE A 241 17.70 -9.52 17.99
N LYS A 242 16.50 -9.99 18.35
CA LYS A 242 16.00 -10.10 19.73
C LYS A 242 15.79 -11.53 20.21
N ARG A 243 15.79 -12.50 19.29
CA ARG A 243 15.70 -13.94 19.55
C ARG A 243 16.57 -14.69 18.55
N ASP A 244 17.02 -15.87 18.93
CA ASP A 244 17.79 -16.73 18.03
C ASP A 244 16.92 -17.18 16.85
N LEU A 245 17.49 -17.13 15.65
CA LEU A 245 16.80 -17.45 14.39
C LEU A 245 17.68 -18.39 13.56
N ASN A 246 17.07 -19.44 13.03
CA ASN A 246 17.75 -20.40 12.16
C ASN A 246 18.10 -19.80 10.81
N LEU A 247 17.27 -18.86 10.33
CA LEU A 247 17.40 -18.24 9.03
C LEU A 247 16.75 -16.85 9.04
N VAL A 248 17.40 -15.88 8.40
CA VAL A 248 16.81 -14.56 8.13
C VAL A 248 16.85 -14.29 6.63
N MET A 249 15.69 -13.97 6.06
CA MET A 249 15.52 -13.67 4.63
C MET A 249 15.09 -12.21 4.48
N ILE A 250 15.85 -11.40 3.75
CA ILE A 250 15.50 -9.99 3.51
C ILE A 250 15.13 -9.80 2.03
N ARG A 251 13.91 -9.36 1.75
CA ARG A 251 13.48 -9.05 0.37
C ARG A 251 14.25 -7.84 -0.15
N VAL A 252 14.72 -7.93 -1.39
CA VAL A 252 15.40 -6.81 -2.07
C VAL A 252 14.38 -6.05 -2.95
N PRO A 253 14.36 -4.70 -2.92
CA PRO A 253 13.39 -3.91 -3.68
C PRO A 253 13.46 -4.14 -5.20
N GLN A 254 12.31 -4.05 -5.88
CA GLN A 254 12.20 -4.35 -7.33
C GLN A 254 13.23 -3.68 -8.26
N TRP A 255 13.69 -2.47 -7.94
CA TRP A 255 14.64 -1.74 -8.79
C TRP A 255 16.06 -2.33 -8.76
N ILE A 256 16.29 -3.31 -7.88
CA ILE A 256 17.51 -4.11 -7.85
C ILE A 256 17.22 -5.47 -8.47
N ASN A 257 17.99 -5.84 -9.48
CA ASN A 257 17.87 -7.15 -10.12
C ASN A 257 18.36 -8.26 -9.18
N SER A 258 17.74 -9.44 -9.26
CA SER A 258 18.26 -10.61 -8.53
C SER A 258 19.66 -10.95 -9.02
N GLY A 259 20.60 -11.15 -8.09
CA GLY A 259 22.00 -11.40 -8.41
C GLY A 259 22.85 -10.13 -8.60
N ASP A 260 22.29 -8.93 -8.37
CA ASP A 260 23.06 -7.68 -8.48
C ASP A 260 24.22 -7.63 -7.48
N ALA A 261 25.43 -7.40 -7.99
CA ALA A 261 26.67 -7.38 -7.21
C ALA A 261 26.84 -6.12 -6.35
N SER A 262 26.01 -5.10 -6.55
CA SER A 262 26.01 -3.87 -5.75
C SER A 262 25.32 -4.03 -4.38
N VAL A 263 24.59 -5.13 -4.18
CA VAL A 263 24.01 -5.48 -2.88
C VAL A 263 25.12 -5.95 -1.93
N GLN A 264 25.16 -5.42 -0.72
CA GLN A 264 26.14 -5.81 0.30
C GLN A 264 25.44 -6.22 1.58
N LEU A 265 25.93 -7.31 2.17
CA LEU A 265 25.47 -7.84 3.45
C LEU A 265 26.58 -7.72 4.50
N GLN A 266 26.23 -7.18 5.66
CA GLN A 266 27.10 -7.17 6.83
C GLN A 266 26.36 -7.78 8.02
N VAL A 267 27.09 -8.57 8.82
CA VAL A 267 26.62 -9.09 10.11
C VAL A 267 27.63 -8.69 11.18
N ASN A 268 27.19 -7.95 12.19
CA ASN A 268 28.03 -7.37 13.24
C ASN A 268 29.22 -6.57 12.67
N GLY A 269 28.97 -5.80 11.61
CA GLY A 269 29.96 -4.98 10.91
C GLY A 269 30.95 -5.76 10.02
N SER A 270 30.87 -7.10 10.00
CA SER A 270 31.70 -7.93 9.12
C SER A 270 30.96 -8.24 7.83
N SER A 271 31.59 -7.97 6.68
CA SER A 271 31.03 -8.32 5.36
C SER A 271 30.83 -9.82 5.22
N LYS A 272 29.69 -10.20 4.65
CA LYS A 272 29.32 -11.59 4.32
C LYS A 272 29.06 -11.73 2.83
N ALA A 273 29.25 -12.93 2.31
CA ALA A 273 28.86 -13.24 0.94
C ALA A 273 27.33 -13.13 0.81
N VAL A 274 26.87 -12.48 -0.26
CA VAL A 274 25.44 -12.34 -0.56
C VAL A 274 24.98 -13.63 -1.24
N LYS A 275 24.02 -14.32 -0.62
CA LYS A 275 23.35 -15.49 -1.20
C LYS A 275 21.92 -15.10 -1.54
N TRP A 276 21.57 -15.21 -2.81
CA TRP A 276 20.23 -14.92 -3.31
C TRP A 276 19.36 -16.17 -3.32
N GLU A 277 18.10 -16.01 -2.92
CA GLU A 277 17.02 -16.97 -3.12
C GLU A 277 15.82 -16.23 -3.72
N GLY A 278 15.71 -16.26 -5.05
CA GLY A 278 14.74 -15.45 -5.79
C GLY A 278 14.94 -13.95 -5.56
N ARG A 279 13.98 -13.32 -4.88
CA ARG A 279 14.00 -11.89 -4.50
C ARG A 279 14.55 -11.62 -3.10
N TYR A 280 15.00 -12.65 -2.39
CA TYR A 280 15.47 -12.54 -1.01
C TYR A 280 16.98 -12.74 -0.91
N ILE A 281 17.60 -12.09 0.09
CA ILE A 281 18.95 -12.40 0.56
C ILE A 281 18.85 -13.31 1.78
N ASP A 282 19.48 -14.46 1.68
CA ASP A 282 19.74 -15.36 2.80
C ASP A 282 20.88 -14.78 3.65
N CYS A 283 20.54 -14.36 4.87
CA CYS A 283 21.47 -13.82 5.86
C CYS A 283 22.02 -14.90 6.82
N GLY A 284 21.54 -16.13 6.69
CA GLY A 284 21.92 -17.28 7.51
C GLY A 284 21.34 -17.25 8.92
N LYS A 285 21.90 -18.12 9.77
CA LYS A 285 21.60 -18.23 11.18
C LYS A 285 22.15 -17.03 11.95
N VAL A 286 21.36 -16.50 12.88
CA VAL A 286 21.74 -15.39 13.76
C VAL A 286 21.29 -15.64 15.19
N VAL A 287 21.97 -15.01 16.14
CA VAL A 287 21.66 -15.10 17.57
C VAL A 287 21.19 -13.77 18.12
N THR A 288 20.56 -13.82 19.29
CA THR A 288 20.12 -12.64 20.03
C THR A 288 21.25 -11.62 20.18
N GLY A 289 20.99 -10.35 19.81
CA GLY A 289 21.96 -9.27 19.85
C GLY A 289 22.69 -8.99 18.54
N ASP A 290 22.65 -9.93 17.59
CA ASP A 290 23.25 -9.71 16.26
C ASP A 290 22.62 -8.52 15.54
N ARG A 291 23.43 -7.87 14.69
CA ARG A 291 23.00 -6.81 13.79
C ARG A 291 23.26 -7.21 12.35
N ILE A 292 22.20 -7.24 11.55
CA ILE A 292 22.26 -7.44 10.11
C ILE A 292 22.10 -6.08 9.45
N MET A 293 22.91 -5.79 8.44
CA MET A 293 22.76 -4.61 7.60
C MET A 293 22.83 -5.05 6.13
N LEU A 294 21.81 -4.66 5.38
CA LEU A 294 21.77 -4.83 3.93
C LEU A 294 21.81 -3.45 3.28
N THR A 295 22.74 -3.24 2.36
CA THR A 295 22.84 -2.03 1.55
C THR A 295 22.71 -2.35 0.06
N PHE A 296 22.16 -1.40 -0.69
CA PHE A 296 21.90 -1.49 -2.12
C PHE A 296 21.83 -0.09 -2.73
N PRO A 297 22.02 0.08 -4.04
CA PRO A 297 21.89 1.39 -4.66
C PRO A 297 20.44 1.89 -4.62
N ILE A 298 20.28 3.20 -4.46
CA ILE A 298 19.02 3.89 -4.64
C ILE A 298 19.30 5.18 -5.40
N SER A 299 18.51 5.44 -6.44
CA SER A 299 18.67 6.60 -7.30
C SER A 299 17.39 7.40 -7.40
N ILE A 300 17.52 8.64 -7.88
CA ILE A 300 16.39 9.49 -8.22
C ILE A 300 16.09 9.29 -9.71
N THR A 301 14.82 9.14 -10.03
CA THR A 301 14.31 9.03 -11.40
C THR A 301 13.16 10.00 -11.61
N THR A 302 13.01 10.48 -12.85
CA THR A 302 11.88 11.31 -13.25
C THR A 302 11.03 10.54 -14.24
N VAL A 303 9.72 10.48 -13.97
CA VAL A 303 8.72 9.80 -14.81
C VAL A 303 7.65 10.80 -15.21
N LYS A 304 7.21 10.74 -16.46
CA LYS A 304 6.03 11.48 -16.93
C LYS A 304 4.88 10.51 -17.08
N GLU A 305 3.75 10.82 -16.46
CA GLU A 305 2.57 9.95 -16.45
C GLU A 305 1.30 10.78 -16.45
N THR A 306 0.24 10.28 -17.07
CA THR A 306 -1.08 10.91 -17.02
C THR A 306 -1.92 10.16 -16.01
N ILE A 307 -2.33 10.84 -14.94
CA ILE A 307 -3.08 10.25 -13.81
C ILE A 307 -4.37 11.04 -13.64
N GLY A 308 -5.53 10.38 -13.60
CA GLY A 308 -6.83 11.07 -13.56
C GLY A 308 -7.03 12.03 -14.74
N GLY A 309 -6.41 11.75 -15.89
CA GLY A 309 -6.49 12.58 -17.09
C GLY A 309 -5.63 13.86 -17.05
N VAL A 310 -4.80 14.03 -16.02
CA VAL A 310 -3.89 15.17 -15.88
C VAL A 310 -2.45 14.71 -16.10
N PRO A 311 -1.66 15.37 -16.97
CA PRO A 311 -0.26 15.04 -17.16
C PRO A 311 0.57 15.53 -15.96
N TYR A 312 1.33 14.62 -15.37
CA TYR A 312 2.22 14.89 -14.26
C TYR A 312 3.68 14.53 -14.61
N THR A 313 4.61 15.22 -13.95
CA THR A 313 6.02 14.83 -13.85
C THR A 313 6.30 14.44 -12.41
N LEU A 314 6.58 13.16 -12.18
CA LEU A 314 6.87 12.57 -10.88
C LEU A 314 8.39 12.44 -10.72
N THR A 315 8.90 12.86 -9.57
CA THR A 315 10.28 12.57 -9.16
C THR A 315 10.23 11.50 -8.08
N LEU A 316 10.87 10.36 -8.31
CA LEU A 316 10.90 9.23 -7.40
C LEU A 316 12.32 8.97 -6.90
N LYS A 317 12.45 8.48 -5.67
CA LYS A 317 13.69 7.93 -5.13
C LYS A 317 13.44 6.48 -4.72
N GLY A 318 13.97 5.54 -5.49
CA GLY A 318 13.44 4.17 -5.50
C GLY A 318 11.95 4.19 -5.86
N ASN A 319 11.12 3.51 -5.07
CA ASN A 319 9.66 3.52 -5.25
C ASN A 319 8.94 4.74 -4.62
N THR A 320 9.63 5.62 -3.87
CA THR A 320 8.96 6.72 -3.15
C THR A 320 8.91 7.98 -4.01
N VAL A 321 7.71 8.49 -4.31
CA VAL A 321 7.53 9.78 -4.99
C VAL A 321 7.90 10.92 -4.06
N ILE A 322 8.97 11.64 -4.33
CA ILE A 322 9.42 12.75 -3.47
C ILE A 322 8.85 14.11 -3.89
N LYS A 323 8.31 14.19 -5.13
CA LYS A 323 7.71 15.39 -5.71
C LYS A 323 6.82 15.04 -6.91
N ILE A 324 5.73 15.79 -7.08
CA ILE A 324 4.89 15.77 -8.28
C ILE A 324 4.70 17.21 -8.81
N ASP A 325 4.77 17.37 -10.13
CA ASP A 325 4.44 18.61 -10.85
C ASP A 325 3.33 18.35 -11.88
N PRO A 326 2.26 19.16 -11.98
CA PRO A 326 1.99 20.36 -11.17
C PRO A 326 1.70 20.04 -9.69
N PRO A 327 2.00 20.97 -8.77
CA PRO A 327 1.68 20.81 -7.35
C PRO A 327 0.17 20.83 -7.12
N GLY A 328 -0.29 20.09 -6.10
CA GLY A 328 -1.66 20.20 -5.59
C GLY A 328 -1.97 21.59 -5.05
N LYS A 329 -3.25 21.97 -5.03
CA LYS A 329 -3.66 23.32 -4.60
C LYS A 329 -4.16 23.34 -3.16
N HIS A 330 -4.90 22.33 -2.75
CA HIS A 330 -5.53 22.25 -1.43
C HIS A 330 -5.19 20.91 -0.78
N GLY A 331 -4.55 20.95 0.39
CA GLY A 331 -4.00 19.73 1.00
C GLY A 331 -3.05 19.02 0.03
N ALA A 332 -2.08 19.76 -0.52
CA ALA A 332 -1.15 19.25 -1.52
C ALA A 332 -0.41 18.01 -0.99
N LEU A 333 -0.46 16.93 -1.77
CA LEU A 333 0.21 15.67 -1.44
C LEU A 333 1.65 15.69 -1.97
N PHE A 334 2.45 14.71 -1.57
CA PHE A 334 3.80 14.48 -2.09
C PHE A 334 4.78 15.66 -1.90
N ASN A 335 4.55 16.51 -0.88
CA ASN A 335 5.48 17.56 -0.44
C ASN A 335 6.65 16.97 0.35
N ARG A 336 7.44 16.11 -0.31
CA ARG A 336 8.41 15.20 0.33
C ARG A 336 9.84 15.41 -0.15
N GLU A 337 10.17 16.61 -0.62
CA GLU A 337 11.52 16.95 -1.10
C GLU A 337 12.60 16.72 -0.03
N TYR A 338 12.24 16.72 1.25
CA TYR A 338 13.13 16.34 2.34
C TYR A 338 13.75 14.93 2.18
N TYR A 339 13.09 14.01 1.45
CA TYR A 339 13.64 12.69 1.10
C TYR A 339 14.79 12.71 0.08
N SER A 340 15.05 13.86 -0.56
CA SER A 340 16.23 14.04 -1.41
C SER A 340 17.54 13.89 -0.63
N GLY A 341 17.52 14.12 0.68
CA GLY A 341 18.67 13.95 1.57
C GLY A 341 19.32 12.57 1.46
N SER A 342 20.65 12.51 1.63
CA SER A 342 21.44 11.27 1.50
C SER A 342 21.61 10.48 2.80
N ARG A 343 21.05 10.97 3.91
CA ARG A 343 21.09 10.30 5.22
C ARG A 343 19.72 10.33 5.87
N ALA A 344 19.28 9.19 6.38
CA ALA A 344 18.03 9.12 7.10
C ALA A 344 18.14 9.86 8.45
N PRO A 345 17.21 10.78 8.78
CA PRO A 345 17.16 11.38 10.10
C PRO A 345 16.80 10.32 11.14
N MET A 346 17.53 10.30 12.26
CA MET A 346 17.35 9.33 13.33
C MET A 346 16.70 9.99 14.53
N ARG A 347 15.70 9.33 15.13
CA ARG A 347 15.10 9.73 16.41
C ARG A 347 14.87 8.52 17.30
N THR A 348 15.04 8.71 18.60
CA THR A 348 14.68 7.70 19.61
C THR A 348 13.17 7.72 19.82
N VAL A 349 12.54 6.56 19.73
CA VAL A 349 11.10 6.38 19.97
C VAL A 349 10.87 5.12 20.79
N GLU A 350 9.87 5.16 21.65
CA GLU A 350 9.29 3.95 22.23
C GLU A 350 8.39 3.30 21.18
N ARG A 351 8.58 1.99 20.93
CA ARG A 351 7.80 1.25 19.94
C ARG A 351 6.96 0.21 20.65
N PHE A 352 5.70 0.11 20.26
CA PHE A 352 4.83 -0.97 20.70
C PHE A 352 5.26 -2.30 20.08
N VAL A 353 5.31 -3.35 20.90
CA VAL A 353 5.49 -4.73 20.47
C VAL A 353 4.36 -5.54 21.08
N SER A 354 3.54 -6.16 20.24
CA SER A 354 2.46 -7.03 20.71
C SER A 354 3.02 -8.32 21.29
N ASP A 355 2.52 -8.74 22.46
CA ASP A 355 2.81 -10.06 23.05
C ASP A 355 1.99 -11.18 22.40
N THR A 356 0.91 -10.83 21.71
CA THR A 356 0.00 -11.75 21.02
C THR A 356 0.10 -11.59 19.51
N ASP A 357 0.14 -12.71 18.79
CA ASP A 357 -0.09 -12.70 17.35
C ASP A 357 -1.60 -12.71 17.10
N ILE A 358 -2.07 -11.83 16.21
CA ILE A 358 -3.47 -11.80 15.80
C ILE A 358 -3.53 -12.27 14.34
N HIS A 359 -4.05 -13.46 14.12
CA HIS A 359 -4.25 -13.98 12.76
C HIS A 359 -5.59 -13.46 12.22
N TRP A 360 -5.56 -12.73 11.10
CA TRP A 360 -6.72 -12.15 10.43
C TRP A 360 -7.01 -12.80 9.07
#